data_AF-A0AAV9USH6-F1
#
_entry.id   AF-A0AAV9USH6-F1
#
_cell.length_a   1.000
_cell.length_b   1.000
_cell.length_c   1.000
_cell.angle_alpha   90.00
_cell.angle_beta   90.00
_cell.angle_gamma   90.00
#
_symmetry.space_group_name_H-M   'P 1'
#
loop_
_entity.id
_entity.type
_entity.pdbx_description
1 polymer ?
#
loop_
_entity_poly.entity_id
_entity_poly.type
_entity_poly.pdbx_seq_one_letter_code
_entity_poly.pdbx_strand_id
1 'polypeptide(L)'
;MASNTTTDMINSYTFRQHLDAAIAHGKPGIRIFDGVDRALAKQLSTIVSGTAAGYEGRFINFSYDASMQTVIIAMPSLAHECIAEFTRSCWRAWEPKLPPDHEDNLAAMTRPLYEINVSDDIMCVLEPEYSICYEKKKLPNLVIEAGPAEAYPQLIRNKDLWIYGTKCAVEVVLILKVSTLRDGTITAFLEIWRAEPETQRYIVLPKQENEEQPFLYLRDIYGRKHVPLVFDPNQKLPLSLDWLRKAIYKCARKKYQ
;
A
#
# COMPACT_ATOMS: atom_id res chain seq x y z
N MET A 1 18.45 17.29 -14.61
CA MET A 1 17.03 17.56 -14.92
C MET A 1 16.52 18.45 -13.81
N ALA A 2 16.22 19.72 -14.10
CA ALA A 2 15.71 20.65 -13.11
C ALA A 2 14.26 20.30 -12.77
N SER A 3 13.95 20.04 -11.50
CA SER A 3 12.56 19.96 -11.04
C SER A 3 12.03 21.39 -10.92
N ASN A 4 11.13 21.77 -11.83
CA ASN A 4 10.32 22.98 -11.67
C ASN A 4 9.26 22.70 -10.59
N THR A 5 9.64 22.84 -9.32
CA THR A 5 8.69 22.85 -8.21
C THR A 5 8.37 24.30 -7.88
N THR A 6 7.31 24.82 -8.52
CA THR A 6 6.69 26.09 -8.11
C THR A 6 5.96 25.83 -6.80
N THR A 7 6.45 26.40 -5.68
CA THR A 7 5.79 26.33 -4.37
C THR A 7 4.67 27.37 -4.33
N ASP A 8 3.56 27.11 -5.03
CA ASP A 8 2.34 27.90 -4.84
C ASP A 8 1.76 27.57 -3.47
N MET A 9 1.30 28.58 -2.71
CA MET A 9 0.53 28.33 -1.48
C MET A 9 -0.74 27.57 -1.84
N ILE A 10 -0.73 26.27 -1.58
CA ILE A 10 -1.86 25.39 -1.84
C ILE A 10 -2.96 25.69 -0.83
N ASN A 11 -4.17 25.96 -1.35
CA ASN A 11 -5.40 25.99 -0.59
C ASN A 11 -6.37 24.96 -1.19
N SER A 12 -7.50 24.74 -0.52
CA SER A 12 -8.49 23.74 -0.96
C SER A 12 -9.02 23.97 -2.39
N TYR A 13 -9.07 25.22 -2.87
CA TYR A 13 -9.52 25.55 -4.23
C TYR A 13 -8.45 25.20 -5.28
N THR A 14 -7.21 25.66 -5.10
CA THR A 14 -6.11 25.37 -6.04
C THR A 14 -5.80 23.87 -6.05
N PHE A 15 -5.84 23.22 -4.89
CA PHE A 15 -5.75 21.76 -4.79
C PHE A 15 -6.80 21.05 -5.65
N ARG A 16 -8.07 21.47 -5.55
CA ARG A 16 -9.15 20.85 -6.32
C ARG A 16 -8.93 20.99 -7.82
N GLN A 17 -8.49 22.16 -8.28
CA GLN A 17 -8.14 22.38 -9.69
C GLN A 17 -7.00 21.47 -10.15
N HIS A 18 -5.94 21.32 -9.35
CA HIS A 18 -4.83 20.41 -9.67
C HIS A 18 -5.27 18.95 -9.70
N LEU A 19 -6.15 18.54 -8.78
CA LEU A 19 -6.70 17.19 -8.72
C LEU A 19 -7.60 16.90 -9.93
N ASP A 20 -8.55 17.80 -10.22
CA ASP A 20 -9.46 17.68 -11.37
C ASP A 20 -8.68 17.67 -12.69
N ALA A 21 -7.64 18.50 -12.81
CA ALA A 21 -6.74 18.46 -13.96
C ALA A 21 -5.98 17.13 -14.04
N ALA A 22 -5.45 16.60 -12.94
CA ALA A 22 -4.75 15.31 -12.95
C ALA A 22 -5.68 14.16 -13.38
N ILE A 23 -6.92 14.17 -12.89
CA ILE A 23 -8.00 13.27 -13.29
C ILE A 23 -8.28 13.41 -14.80
N ALA A 24 -8.51 14.62 -15.30
CA ALA A 24 -8.84 14.87 -16.69
C ALA A 24 -7.76 14.39 -17.68
N HIS A 25 -6.48 14.46 -17.28
CA HIS A 25 -5.37 14.01 -18.11
C HIS A 25 -5.15 12.48 -18.08
N GLY A 26 -5.86 11.73 -17.23
CA GLY A 26 -5.89 10.26 -17.24
C GLY A 26 -4.53 9.56 -16.99
N LYS A 27 -3.52 10.30 -16.50
CA LYS A 27 -2.20 9.74 -16.26
C LYS A 27 -2.11 9.26 -14.81
N PRO A 28 -1.73 7.99 -14.55
CA PRO A 28 -1.33 7.59 -13.21
C PRO A 28 -0.18 8.51 -12.80
N GLY A 29 -0.48 9.39 -11.86
CA GLY A 29 0.40 10.47 -11.46
C GLY A 29 0.41 10.51 -9.95
N ILE A 30 1.61 10.66 -9.41
CA ILE A 30 1.78 11.11 -8.04
C ILE A 30 1.75 12.63 -8.10
N ARG A 31 1.04 13.25 -7.17
CA ARG A 31 1.07 14.68 -6.93
C ARG A 31 1.55 14.88 -5.51
N ILE A 32 2.51 15.78 -5.36
CA ILE A 32 3.15 16.11 -4.11
C ILE A 32 2.85 17.58 -3.86
N PHE A 33 2.34 17.88 -2.68
CA PHE A 33 1.93 19.20 -2.23
C PHE A 33 2.69 19.50 -0.94
N ASP A 34 3.65 20.42 -0.99
CA ASP A 34 4.48 20.80 0.16
C ASP A 34 3.88 22.00 0.91
N GLY A 35 4.32 22.21 2.15
CA GLY A 35 3.87 23.32 3.00
C GLY A 35 2.41 23.17 3.45
N VAL A 36 1.89 21.95 3.46
CA VAL A 36 0.53 21.62 3.88
C VAL A 36 0.52 21.32 5.38
N ASP A 37 -0.15 22.14 6.17
CA ASP A 37 -0.33 21.86 7.60
C ASP A 37 -1.37 20.75 7.84
N ARG A 38 -1.47 20.29 9.10
CA ARG A 38 -2.39 19.22 9.50
C ARG A 38 -3.87 19.56 9.27
N ALA A 39 -4.26 20.81 9.51
CA ALA A 39 -5.65 21.23 9.38
C ALA A 39 -6.07 21.22 7.91
N LEU A 40 -5.21 21.75 7.04
CA LEU A 40 -5.39 21.70 5.59
C LEU A 40 -5.35 20.25 5.09
N ALA A 41 -4.40 19.42 5.51
CA ALA A 41 -4.32 18.00 5.11
C ALA A 41 -5.64 17.25 5.39
N LYS A 42 -6.30 17.51 6.53
CA LYS A 42 -7.61 16.93 6.88
C LYS A 42 -8.74 17.42 5.96
N GLN A 43 -8.70 18.68 5.54
CA GLN A 43 -9.66 19.19 4.55
C GLN A 43 -9.43 18.53 3.18
N LEU A 44 -8.16 18.41 2.77
CA LEU A 44 -7.77 17.80 1.50
C LEU A 44 -8.14 16.31 1.43
N SER A 45 -7.97 15.55 2.51
CA SER A 45 -8.39 14.15 2.54
C SER A 45 -9.89 13.99 2.30
N THR A 46 -10.70 14.86 2.91
CA THR A 46 -12.16 14.89 2.70
C THR A 46 -12.53 15.16 1.24
N ILE A 47 -11.80 16.07 0.58
CA ILE A 47 -11.97 16.37 -0.85
C ILE A 47 -11.64 15.14 -1.71
N VAL A 48 -10.52 14.46 -1.42
CA VAL A 48 -10.10 13.26 -2.17
C VAL A 48 -11.12 12.14 -2.02
N SER A 49 -11.56 11.86 -0.79
CA SER A 49 -12.59 10.84 -0.52
C SER A 49 -13.91 11.13 -1.25
N GLY A 50 -14.34 12.40 -1.33
CA GLY A 50 -15.53 12.79 -2.08
C GLY A 50 -15.37 12.72 -3.60
N THR A 51 -14.14 12.78 -4.12
CA THR A 51 -13.83 12.76 -5.56
C THR A 51 -13.64 11.33 -6.09
N ALA A 52 -13.32 10.36 -5.22
CA ALA A 52 -13.06 8.97 -5.57
C ALA A 52 -14.21 8.28 -6.34
N ALA A 53 -15.45 8.72 -6.18
CA ALA A 53 -16.59 8.19 -6.95
C ALA A 53 -16.56 8.59 -8.44
N GLY A 54 -15.82 9.65 -8.81
CA GLY A 54 -15.84 10.24 -10.15
C GLY A 54 -14.76 9.75 -11.13
N TYR A 55 -13.68 9.13 -10.65
CA TYR A 55 -12.57 8.71 -11.52
C TYR A 55 -12.69 7.23 -11.92
N GLU A 56 -13.53 6.92 -12.92
CA GLU A 56 -13.76 5.55 -13.42
C GLU A 56 -14.13 4.51 -12.33
N GLY A 57 -14.70 4.95 -11.20
CA GLY A 57 -14.95 4.11 -10.04
C GLY A 57 -13.68 3.62 -9.31
N ARG A 58 -12.54 4.29 -9.53
CA ARG A 58 -11.25 3.97 -8.95
C ARG A 58 -10.87 4.98 -7.86
N PHE A 59 -10.33 4.47 -6.77
CA PHE A 59 -10.05 5.26 -5.58
C PHE A 59 -8.67 5.93 -5.62
N ILE A 60 -8.62 7.23 -5.36
CA ILE A 60 -7.39 8.03 -5.31
C ILE A 60 -6.75 7.86 -3.92
N ASN A 61 -5.47 7.47 -3.83
CA ASN A 61 -4.78 7.32 -2.56
C ASN A 61 -4.37 8.67 -1.99
N PHE A 62 -4.49 8.80 -0.67
CA PHE A 62 -4.06 9.96 0.09
C PHE A 62 -3.02 9.56 1.13
N SER A 63 -1.98 10.38 1.28
CA SER A 63 -1.04 10.27 2.39
C SER A 63 -0.60 11.66 2.83
N TYR A 64 -0.38 11.82 4.12
CA TYR A 64 0.13 13.05 4.71
C TYR A 64 1.29 12.73 5.64
N ASP A 65 2.41 13.43 5.43
CA ASP A 65 3.58 13.34 6.30
C ASP A 65 3.79 14.69 7.01
N ALA A 66 3.50 14.73 8.31
CA ALA A 66 3.64 15.93 9.11
C ALA A 66 5.09 16.37 9.30
N SER A 67 6.06 15.44 9.24
CA SER A 67 7.48 15.80 9.40
C SER A 67 7.98 16.66 8.24
N MET A 68 7.37 16.50 7.06
CA MET A 68 7.70 17.29 5.87
C MET A 68 6.60 18.26 5.44
N GLN A 69 5.46 18.28 6.15
CA GLN A 69 4.29 19.06 5.77
C GLN A 69 3.89 18.78 4.31
N THR A 70 3.90 17.51 3.93
CA THR A 70 3.69 17.09 2.55
C THR A 70 2.43 16.25 2.45
N VAL A 71 1.50 16.64 1.57
CA VAL A 71 0.40 15.80 1.10
C VAL A 71 0.78 15.14 -0.21
N ILE A 72 0.49 13.84 -0.30
CA ILE A 72 0.72 13.04 -1.48
C ILE A 72 -0.59 12.44 -1.93
N ILE A 73 -0.88 12.65 -3.21
CA ILE A 73 -1.99 12.00 -3.90
C ILE A 73 -1.40 11.02 -4.91
N ALA A 74 -1.78 9.76 -4.84
CA ALA A 74 -1.45 8.79 -5.88
C ALA A 74 -2.71 8.36 -6.62
N MET A 75 -2.72 8.62 -7.93
CA MET A 75 -3.80 8.17 -8.80
C MET A 75 -3.80 6.63 -8.91
N PRO A 76 -4.97 6.01 -9.10
CA PRO A 76 -5.09 4.58 -9.37
C PRO A 76 -4.11 4.09 -10.43
N SER A 77 -3.39 3.03 -10.12
CA SER A 77 -2.44 2.39 -11.01
C SER A 77 -2.81 0.91 -11.20
N LEU A 78 -2.18 0.28 -12.19
CA LEU A 78 -2.30 -1.17 -12.41
C LEU A 78 -1.95 -1.97 -11.14
N ALA A 79 -1.01 -1.46 -10.34
CA ALA A 79 -0.61 -2.07 -9.08
C ALA A 79 -1.78 -2.14 -8.09
N HIS A 80 -2.55 -1.05 -7.93
CA HIS A 80 -3.65 -0.98 -6.95
C HIS A 80 -4.79 -1.95 -7.33
N GLU A 81 -5.11 -2.06 -8.63
CA GLU A 81 -6.20 -2.93 -9.08
C GLU A 81 -5.93 -4.42 -8.86
N CYS A 82 -4.67 -4.85 -8.96
CA CYS A 82 -4.33 -6.27 -8.84
C CYS A 82 -4.28 -6.74 -7.38
N ILE A 83 -4.16 -5.83 -6.40
CA ILE A 83 -4.08 -6.18 -4.97
C ILE A 83 -5.33 -6.93 -4.50
N ALA A 84 -6.53 -6.48 -4.86
CA ALA A 84 -7.77 -7.11 -4.40
C ALA A 84 -7.90 -8.58 -4.84
N GLU A 85 -7.40 -8.92 -6.03
CA GLU A 85 -7.41 -10.30 -6.52
C GLU A 85 -6.28 -11.12 -5.91
N PHE A 86 -5.11 -10.52 -5.75
CA PHE A 86 -3.97 -11.14 -5.09
C PHE A 86 -4.27 -11.50 -3.62
N THR A 87 -4.81 -10.57 -2.82
CA THR A 87 -5.14 -10.81 -1.40
C THR A 87 -6.23 -11.86 -1.25
N ARG A 88 -7.25 -11.86 -2.11
CA ARG A 88 -8.27 -12.94 -2.13
C ARG A 88 -7.65 -14.31 -2.38
N SER A 89 -6.68 -14.41 -3.28
CA SER A 89 -5.98 -15.67 -3.54
C SER A 89 -5.13 -16.11 -2.34
N CYS A 90 -4.51 -15.15 -1.62
CA CYS A 90 -3.77 -15.41 -0.40
C CYS A 90 -4.68 -16.00 0.69
N TRP A 91 -5.82 -15.36 0.96
CA TRP A 91 -6.78 -15.86 1.96
C TRP A 91 -7.22 -17.30 1.70
N ARG A 92 -7.58 -17.64 0.46
CA ARG A 92 -7.94 -19.02 0.09
C ARG A 92 -6.81 -20.03 0.35
N ALA A 93 -5.56 -19.62 0.17
CA ALA A 93 -4.40 -20.47 0.42
C ALA A 93 -4.04 -20.56 1.91
N TRP A 94 -4.42 -19.55 2.70
CA TRP A 94 -4.11 -19.46 4.11
C TRP A 94 -5.18 -20.08 5.00
N GLU A 95 -6.46 -19.98 4.63
CA GLU A 95 -7.59 -20.43 5.44
C GLU A 95 -7.41 -21.83 6.08
N PRO A 96 -6.95 -22.88 5.37
CA PRO A 96 -6.73 -24.20 5.99
C PRO A 96 -5.59 -24.25 7.02
N LYS A 97 -4.77 -23.19 7.09
CA LYS A 97 -3.59 -23.03 7.93
C LYS A 97 -3.82 -22.06 9.08
N LEU A 98 -4.96 -21.37 9.12
CA LEU A 98 -5.28 -20.39 10.15
C LEU A 98 -5.98 -21.06 11.34
N PRO A 99 -5.89 -20.46 12.53
CA PRO A 99 -6.76 -20.79 13.65
C PRO A 99 -8.26 -20.81 13.27
N PRO A 100 -9.08 -21.72 13.83
CA PRO A 100 -10.51 -21.80 13.50
C PRO A 100 -11.30 -20.51 13.77
N ASP A 101 -10.84 -19.71 14.73
CA ASP A 101 -11.40 -18.43 15.15
C ASP A 101 -10.76 -17.22 14.44
N HIS A 102 -10.06 -17.43 13.32
CA HIS A 102 -9.37 -16.35 12.62
C HIS A 102 -10.32 -15.26 12.12
N GLU A 103 -11.56 -15.58 11.75
CA GLU A 103 -12.54 -14.58 11.29
C GLU A 103 -12.96 -13.62 12.42
N ASP A 104 -13.00 -14.10 13.67
CA ASP A 104 -13.33 -13.30 14.84
C ASP A 104 -12.15 -12.40 15.28
N ASN A 105 -10.93 -12.87 15.00
CA ASN A 105 -9.70 -12.25 15.51
C ASN A 105 -8.94 -11.41 14.48
N LEU A 106 -9.09 -11.68 13.18
CA LEU A 106 -8.38 -10.97 12.11
C LEU A 106 -9.34 -10.09 11.32
N ALA A 107 -9.07 -8.79 11.34
CA ALA A 107 -9.73 -7.81 10.48
C ALA A 107 -8.88 -7.56 9.23
N ALA A 108 -9.38 -8.03 8.09
CA ALA A 108 -8.88 -7.72 6.76
C ALA A 108 -9.57 -6.46 6.22
N MET A 109 -8.81 -5.40 5.96
CA MET A 109 -9.35 -4.12 5.51
C MET A 109 -8.69 -3.70 4.20
N THR A 110 -9.52 -3.24 3.26
CA THR A 110 -9.05 -2.61 2.02
C THR A 110 -9.04 -1.11 2.24
N ARG A 111 -7.88 -0.48 2.06
CA ARG A 111 -7.71 0.97 2.16
C ARG A 111 -8.26 1.65 3.42
N PRO A 112 -8.00 1.12 4.62
CA PRO A 112 -8.27 1.86 5.84
C PRO A 112 -7.35 3.07 5.97
N LEU A 113 -7.85 4.15 6.58
CA LEU A 113 -7.04 5.30 6.92
C LEU A 113 -6.46 5.13 8.33
N TYR A 114 -5.15 5.31 8.50
CA TYR A 114 -4.48 5.23 9.80
C TYR A 114 -3.77 6.53 10.15
N GLU A 115 -3.92 6.95 11.40
CA GLU A 115 -3.10 7.99 12.02
C GLU A 115 -1.90 7.35 12.73
N ILE A 116 -0.69 7.74 12.32
CA ILE A 116 0.59 7.25 12.85
C ILE A 116 1.24 8.39 13.62
N ASN A 117 1.35 8.22 14.93
CA ASN A 117 2.06 9.16 15.80
C ASN A 117 3.54 8.77 15.83
N VAL A 118 4.34 9.44 15.00
CA VAL A 118 5.81 9.25 14.92
C VAL A 118 6.50 9.82 16.16
N SER A 119 5.99 10.97 16.65
CA SER A 119 6.33 11.58 17.95
C SER A 119 5.11 12.31 18.51
N ASP A 120 5.26 12.94 19.68
CA ASP A 120 4.16 13.67 20.34
C ASP A 120 3.60 14.81 19.47
N ASP A 121 4.45 15.45 18.64
CA ASP A 121 4.08 16.56 17.76
C ASP A 121 3.97 16.17 16.28
N ILE A 122 4.38 14.95 15.90
CA ILE A 122 4.42 14.50 14.50
C ILE A 122 3.41 13.37 14.30
N MET A 123 2.32 13.69 13.61
CA MET A 123 1.27 12.74 13.21
C MET A 123 1.18 12.65 11.69
N CYS A 124 1.46 11.47 11.15
CA CYS A 124 1.30 11.16 9.74
C CYS A 124 -0.02 10.42 9.50
N VAL A 125 -0.60 10.58 8.32
CA VAL A 125 -1.80 9.84 7.91
C VAL A 125 -1.46 9.00 6.69
N LEU A 126 -1.63 7.69 6.78
CA LEU A 126 -1.36 6.76 5.68
C LEU A 126 -2.59 5.92 5.36
N GLU A 127 -2.74 5.58 4.08
CA GLU A 127 -3.81 4.72 3.55
C GLU A 127 -3.16 3.61 2.71
N PRO A 128 -2.91 2.41 3.29
CA PRO A 128 -2.31 1.31 2.55
C PRO A 128 -3.34 0.68 1.61
N GLU A 129 -2.92 -0.03 0.57
CA GLU A 129 -3.85 -0.76 -0.31
C GLU A 129 -4.65 -1.82 0.44
N TYR A 130 -4.00 -2.48 1.39
CA TYR A 130 -4.58 -3.53 2.18
C TYR A 130 -3.90 -3.63 3.55
N SER A 131 -4.64 -4.06 4.56
CA SER A 131 -4.06 -4.33 5.87
C SER A 131 -4.74 -5.50 6.58
N ILE A 132 -4.00 -6.16 7.45
CA ILE A 132 -4.51 -7.19 8.36
C ILE A 132 -4.22 -6.73 9.79
N CYS A 133 -5.25 -6.75 10.62
CA CYS A 133 -5.20 -6.33 12.01
C CYS A 133 -5.72 -7.44 12.93
N TYR A 134 -4.96 -7.78 13.97
CA TYR A 134 -5.39 -8.69 15.02
C TYR A 134 -6.17 -7.95 16.12
N GLU A 135 -7.28 -8.52 16.61
CA GLU A 135 -8.08 -8.07 17.76
C GLU A 135 -8.47 -6.57 17.75
N LYS A 136 -8.84 -6.02 16.60
CA LYS A 136 -9.24 -4.60 16.46
C LYS A 136 -8.18 -3.63 17.02
N LYS A 137 -6.89 -4.00 16.99
CA LYS A 137 -5.81 -3.05 17.29
C LYS A 137 -5.96 -1.79 16.45
N LYS A 138 -5.54 -0.66 17.04
CA LYS A 138 -5.56 0.64 16.35
C LYS A 138 -4.66 0.66 15.11
N LEU A 139 -3.62 -0.17 15.10
CA LEU A 139 -2.66 -0.28 14.02
C LEU A 139 -2.62 -1.73 13.52
N PRO A 140 -2.39 -1.94 12.22
CA PRO A 140 -2.35 -3.27 11.63
C PRO A 140 -1.06 -4.02 12.00
N ASN A 141 -1.07 -5.34 11.88
CA ASN A 141 0.14 -6.16 11.98
C ASN A 141 0.87 -6.20 10.64
N LEU A 142 0.10 -6.25 9.54
CA LEU A 142 0.57 -6.31 8.18
C LEU A 142 -0.10 -5.25 7.33
N VAL A 143 0.69 -4.59 6.48
CA VAL A 143 0.19 -3.69 5.44
C VAL A 143 0.75 -4.09 4.07
N ILE A 144 -0.03 -3.81 3.03
CA ILE A 144 0.38 -3.94 1.63
C ILE A 144 0.31 -2.55 1.01
N GLU A 145 1.43 -2.13 0.46
CA GLU A 145 1.59 -0.90 -0.31
C GLU A 145 1.85 -1.28 -1.77
N ALA A 146 1.23 -0.58 -2.71
CA ALA A 146 1.46 -0.84 -4.11
C ALA A 146 1.57 0.46 -4.91
N GLY A 147 2.30 0.43 -6.02
CA GLY A 147 2.39 1.62 -6.87
C GLY A 147 3.27 1.45 -8.10
N PRO A 148 3.29 2.48 -8.97
CA PRO A 148 4.12 2.52 -10.16
C PRO A 148 5.59 2.80 -9.84
N ALA A 149 6.45 2.83 -10.87
CA ALA A 149 7.89 3.01 -10.69
C ALA A 149 8.24 4.30 -9.93
N GLU A 150 7.53 5.37 -10.26
CA GLU A 150 7.67 6.73 -9.75
C GLU A 150 7.28 6.80 -8.27
N ALA A 151 6.47 5.87 -7.78
CA ALA A 151 6.07 5.80 -6.37
C ALA A 151 7.11 5.16 -5.48
N TYR A 152 8.10 4.46 -6.04
CA TYR A 152 8.96 3.60 -5.23
C TYR A 152 9.69 4.31 -4.07
N PRO A 153 10.28 5.51 -4.25
CA PRO A 153 10.87 6.24 -3.12
C PRO A 153 9.84 6.53 -2.00
N GLN A 154 8.59 6.83 -2.38
CA GLN A 154 7.51 7.06 -1.43
C GLN A 154 7.05 5.76 -0.76
N LEU A 155 6.98 4.64 -1.48
CA LEU A 155 6.63 3.35 -0.90
C LEU A 155 7.66 2.93 0.17
N ILE A 156 8.95 3.19 -0.07
CA ILE A 156 10.01 2.95 0.91
C ILE A 156 9.84 3.85 2.14
N ARG A 157 9.52 5.12 1.95
CA ARG A 157 9.24 6.03 3.06
C ARG A 157 8.00 5.62 3.85
N ASN A 158 6.89 5.28 3.19
CA ASN A 158 5.70 4.77 3.85
C ASN A 158 6.03 3.52 4.66
N LYS A 159 6.84 2.61 4.11
CA LYS A 159 7.35 1.45 4.83
C LYS A 159 8.14 1.83 6.09
N ASP A 160 9.00 2.85 6.04
CA ASP A 160 9.70 3.36 7.23
C ASP A 160 8.73 3.93 8.27
N LEU A 161 7.73 4.69 7.84
CA LEU A 161 6.68 5.21 8.73
C LEU A 161 5.84 4.08 9.35
N TRP A 162 5.49 3.06 8.56
CA TRP A 162 4.77 1.90 9.04
C TRP A 162 5.57 1.14 10.09
N ILE A 163 6.81 0.75 9.79
CA ILE A 163 7.60 -0.08 10.71
C ILE A 163 8.12 0.77 11.87
N TYR A 164 8.90 1.82 11.59
CA TYR A 164 9.60 2.58 12.60
C TYR A 164 8.75 3.70 13.21
N GLY A 165 7.93 4.37 12.39
CA GLY A 165 7.00 5.40 12.86
C GLY A 165 5.94 4.86 13.82
N THR A 166 5.60 3.56 13.73
CA THR A 166 4.69 2.91 14.69
C THR A 166 5.40 2.20 15.84
N LYS A 167 6.71 2.42 16.02
CA LYS A 167 7.53 1.71 17.04
C LYS A 167 7.43 0.18 16.91
N CYS A 168 7.45 -0.31 15.66
CA CYS A 168 7.34 -1.72 15.29
C CYS A 168 5.99 -2.37 15.65
N ALA A 169 4.92 -1.58 15.81
CA ALA A 169 3.57 -2.13 15.95
C ALA A 169 3.09 -2.78 14.63
N VAL A 170 3.42 -2.18 13.49
CA VAL A 170 3.34 -2.85 12.18
C VAL A 170 4.60 -3.66 11.99
N GLU A 171 4.45 -4.98 11.93
CA GLU A 171 5.59 -5.90 11.88
C GLU A 171 6.04 -6.19 10.45
N VAL A 172 5.11 -6.18 9.50
CA VAL A 172 5.37 -6.51 8.10
C VAL A 172 4.75 -5.51 7.12
N VAL A 173 5.56 -5.07 6.16
CA VAL A 173 5.12 -4.27 5.00
C VAL A 173 5.44 -5.05 3.72
N LEU A 174 4.41 -5.34 2.93
CA LEU A 174 4.56 -5.84 1.57
C LEU A 174 4.57 -4.65 0.60
N ILE A 175 5.57 -4.56 -0.27
CA ILE A 175 5.62 -3.55 -1.33
C ILE A 175 5.49 -4.21 -2.69
N LEU A 176 4.41 -3.94 -3.41
CA LEU A 176 4.24 -4.36 -4.79
C LEU A 176 4.52 -3.18 -5.74
N LYS A 177 5.59 -3.28 -6.51
CA LYS A 177 5.86 -2.33 -7.59
C LYS A 177 5.49 -2.94 -8.93
N VAL A 178 4.66 -2.24 -9.70
CA VAL A 178 4.28 -2.62 -11.07
C VAL A 178 4.54 -1.45 -12.00
N SER A 179 5.35 -1.64 -13.03
CA SER A 179 5.76 -0.58 -13.97
C SER A 179 5.46 -1.00 -15.40
N THR A 180 5.10 -0.04 -16.25
CA THR A 180 4.97 -0.25 -17.70
C THR A 180 6.05 0.56 -18.39
N LEU A 181 6.89 -0.12 -19.16
CA LEU A 181 7.94 0.49 -19.98
C LEU A 181 7.34 1.15 -21.23
N ARG A 182 8.14 1.95 -21.93
CA ARG A 182 7.69 2.71 -23.12
C ARG A 182 7.21 1.82 -24.27
N ASP A 183 7.75 0.61 -24.36
CA ASP A 183 7.40 -0.42 -25.35
C ASP A 183 6.13 -1.22 -24.94
N GLY A 184 5.51 -0.89 -23.80
CA GLY A 184 4.36 -1.60 -23.25
C GLY A 184 4.72 -2.79 -22.37
N THR A 185 6.02 -3.14 -22.24
CA THR A 185 6.48 -4.24 -21.39
C THR A 185 6.17 -3.95 -19.92
N ILE A 186 5.57 -4.91 -19.21
CA ILE A 186 5.27 -4.78 -17.78
C ILE A 186 6.38 -5.45 -16.96
N THR A 187 6.93 -4.71 -16.01
CA THR A 187 7.86 -5.22 -15.01
C THR A 187 7.24 -5.12 -13.63
N ALA A 188 7.52 -6.09 -12.76
CA ALA A 188 6.96 -6.09 -11.41
C ALA A 188 7.85 -6.84 -10.43
N PHE A 189 7.88 -6.36 -9.20
CA PHE A 189 8.51 -7.06 -8.08
C PHE A 189 7.70 -6.90 -6.79
N LEU A 190 7.85 -7.87 -5.90
CA LEU A 190 7.28 -7.87 -4.56
C LEU A 190 8.43 -7.84 -3.54
N GLU A 191 8.34 -6.94 -2.56
CA GLU A 191 9.23 -6.93 -1.41
C GLU A 191 8.48 -7.26 -0.13
N ILE A 192 9.14 -8.01 0.75
CA ILE A 192 8.69 -8.28 2.11
C ILE A 192 9.68 -7.60 3.06
N TRP A 193 9.17 -6.63 3.80
CA TRP A 193 9.93 -5.90 4.81
C TRP A 193 9.42 -6.29 6.18
N ARG A 194 10.30 -6.77 7.05
CA ARG A 194 10.02 -7.10 8.45
C ARG A 194 10.80 -6.17 9.37
N ALA A 195 10.30 -5.92 10.58
CA ALA A 195 10.99 -5.07 11.55
C ALA A 195 12.43 -5.53 11.85
N GLU A 196 12.68 -6.85 11.96
CA GLU A 196 14.01 -7.46 12.16
C GLU A 196 14.02 -8.95 11.75
N PRO A 197 15.08 -9.47 11.08
CA PRO A 197 15.88 -8.85 10.03
C PRO A 197 15.58 -9.44 8.63
N GLU A 198 16.15 -8.76 7.63
CA GLU A 198 16.20 -9.08 6.19
C GLU A 198 14.96 -8.75 5.35
N THR A 199 15.20 -7.92 4.33
CA THR A 199 14.28 -7.63 3.23
C THR A 199 14.38 -8.73 2.20
N GLN A 200 13.24 -9.26 1.76
CA GLN A 200 13.20 -10.26 0.70
C GLN A 200 12.56 -9.63 -0.53
N ARG A 201 13.25 -9.68 -1.68
CA ARG A 201 12.73 -9.18 -2.96
C ARG A 201 12.53 -10.33 -3.94
N TYR A 202 11.36 -10.36 -4.56
CA TYR A 202 10.95 -11.37 -5.53
C TYR A 202 10.58 -10.70 -6.84
N ILE A 203 11.19 -11.14 -7.95
CA ILE A 203 10.81 -10.67 -9.29
C ILE A 203 9.50 -11.37 -9.69
N VAL A 204 8.45 -10.57 -9.89
CA VAL A 204 7.14 -11.07 -10.32
C VAL A 204 7.11 -11.14 -11.84
N LEU A 205 7.55 -10.07 -12.52
CA LEU A 205 7.63 -9.99 -13.97
C LEU A 205 8.98 -9.42 -14.41
N PRO A 206 9.68 -10.07 -15.35
CA PRO A 206 9.31 -11.33 -16.02
C PRO A 206 9.43 -12.55 -15.08
N LYS A 207 8.72 -13.64 -15.40
CA LYS A 207 8.82 -14.91 -14.65
C LYS A 207 10.27 -15.43 -14.72
N GLN A 208 10.81 -15.86 -13.59
CA GLN A 208 12.16 -16.43 -13.51
C GLN A 208 12.10 -17.97 -13.52
N GLU A 209 13.17 -18.61 -14.00
CA GLU A 209 13.34 -20.06 -13.87
C GLU A 209 13.74 -20.40 -12.43
N ASN A 210 13.18 -21.48 -11.87
CA ASN A 210 13.47 -21.96 -10.51
C ASN A 210 13.27 -20.92 -9.39
N GLU A 211 12.23 -20.10 -9.49
CA GLU A 211 11.92 -19.10 -8.46
C GLU A 211 11.41 -19.72 -7.15
N GLU A 212 11.94 -19.24 -6.02
CA GLU A 212 11.38 -19.52 -4.71
C GLU A 212 10.05 -18.76 -4.52
N GLN A 213 9.05 -19.44 -3.95
CA GLN A 213 7.78 -18.78 -3.61
C GLN A 213 7.93 -17.98 -2.31
N PRO A 214 7.56 -16.69 -2.30
CA PRO A 214 7.52 -15.90 -1.08
C PRO A 214 6.50 -16.48 -0.09
N PHE A 215 6.73 -16.20 1.19
CA PHE A 215 5.78 -16.54 2.24
C PHE A 215 5.86 -15.55 3.39
N LEU A 216 4.76 -15.50 4.13
CA LEU A 216 4.68 -14.91 5.46
C LEU A 216 4.73 -16.02 6.50
N TYR A 217 5.03 -15.66 7.73
CA TYR A 217 4.82 -16.52 8.88
C TYR A 217 3.45 -16.25 9.50
N LEU A 218 2.88 -17.22 10.20
CA LEU A 218 1.63 -17.00 10.94
C LEU A 218 1.75 -15.84 11.95
N ARG A 219 2.91 -15.71 12.58
CA ARG A 219 3.21 -14.54 13.45
C ARG A 219 3.21 -13.20 12.72
N ASP A 220 3.43 -13.17 11.41
CA ASP A 220 3.45 -11.91 10.64
C ASP A 220 2.04 -11.27 10.57
N ILE A 221 0.97 -12.08 10.68
CA ILE A 221 -0.42 -11.60 10.63
C ILE A 221 -1.11 -11.49 11.99
N TYR A 222 -0.74 -12.33 12.97
CA TYR A 222 -1.24 -12.24 14.36
C TYR A 222 -0.41 -11.26 15.21
N GLY A 223 0.87 -11.08 14.86
CA GLY A 223 1.89 -10.44 15.69
C GLY A 223 2.58 -11.44 16.61
N ARG A 224 3.82 -11.13 17.01
CA ARG A 224 4.73 -12.06 17.73
C ARG A 224 4.16 -12.69 18.99
N LYS A 225 3.22 -12.02 19.67
CA LYS A 225 2.70 -12.40 20.99
C LYS A 225 1.29 -13.01 20.97
N HIS A 226 0.69 -13.14 19.79
CA HIS A 226 -0.75 -13.40 19.67
C HIS A 226 -1.10 -14.62 18.82
N VAL A 227 -0.09 -15.37 18.37
CA VAL A 227 -0.33 -16.68 17.75
C VAL A 227 -0.85 -17.62 18.85
N PRO A 228 -2.02 -18.28 18.66
CA PRO A 228 -2.54 -19.21 19.66
C PRO A 228 -1.54 -20.35 19.95
N LEU A 229 -1.43 -20.77 21.22
CA LEU A 229 -0.38 -21.68 21.70
C LEU A 229 -0.30 -23.03 20.96
N VAL A 230 -1.40 -23.48 20.36
CA VAL A 230 -1.46 -24.75 19.61
C VAL A 230 -0.97 -24.64 18.17
N PHE A 231 -0.69 -23.43 17.68
CA PHE A 231 -0.20 -23.17 16.33
C PHE A 231 1.29 -22.81 16.34
N ASP A 232 2.01 -23.24 15.30
CA ASP A 232 3.41 -22.86 15.12
C ASP A 232 3.50 -21.41 14.59
N PRO A 233 4.12 -20.46 15.34
CA PRO A 233 4.30 -19.09 14.86
C PRO A 233 5.15 -19.01 13.58
N ASN A 234 5.95 -20.03 13.27
CA ASN A 234 6.76 -20.12 12.04
C ASN A 234 6.08 -20.87 10.90
N GLN A 235 4.78 -21.19 11.04
CA GLN A 235 4.00 -21.79 9.97
C GLN A 235 3.97 -20.87 8.74
N LYS A 236 4.39 -21.40 7.59
CA LYS A 236 4.50 -20.64 6.35
C LYS A 236 3.14 -20.47 5.65
N LEU A 237 2.79 -19.21 5.41
CA LEU A 237 1.64 -18.74 4.67
C LEU A 237 2.11 -18.28 3.26
N PRO A 238 1.85 -19.07 2.21
CA PRO A 238 2.44 -18.81 0.89
C PRO A 238 1.85 -17.56 0.22
N LEU A 239 2.70 -16.83 -0.50
CA LEU A 239 2.34 -15.71 -1.37
C LEU A 239 2.59 -16.15 -2.82
N SER A 240 1.54 -16.54 -3.55
CA SER A 240 1.72 -17.12 -4.89
C SER A 240 2.07 -16.07 -5.95
N LEU A 241 3.30 -16.14 -6.48
CA LEU A 241 3.74 -15.28 -7.58
C LEU A 241 2.93 -15.51 -8.86
N ASP A 242 2.53 -16.76 -9.12
CA ASP A 242 1.71 -17.08 -10.29
C ASP A 242 0.30 -16.47 -10.21
N TRP A 243 -0.33 -16.43 -9.03
CA TRP A 243 -1.60 -15.70 -8.85
C TRP A 243 -1.41 -14.19 -8.99
N LEU A 244 -0.32 -13.64 -8.45
CA LEU A 244 -0.01 -12.23 -8.59
C LEU A 244 0.21 -11.83 -10.06
N ARG A 245 0.93 -12.64 -10.85
CA ARG A 245 1.07 -12.44 -12.31
C ARG A 245 -0.28 -12.46 -13.02
N LYS A 246 -1.13 -13.44 -12.72
CA LYS A 246 -2.48 -13.54 -13.30
C LYS A 246 -3.29 -12.28 -12.99
N ALA A 247 -3.23 -11.79 -11.76
CA ALA A 247 -3.91 -10.55 -11.36
C ALA A 247 -3.37 -9.34 -12.15
N ILE A 248 -2.05 -9.17 -12.26
CA ILE A 248 -1.43 -8.09 -13.03
C ILE A 248 -1.85 -8.14 -14.51
N TYR A 249 -1.78 -9.30 -15.16
CA TYR A 249 -2.17 -9.44 -16.56
C TYR A 249 -3.66 -9.21 -16.78
N LYS A 250 -4.52 -9.65 -15.86
CA LYS A 250 -5.97 -9.42 -15.93
C LYS A 250 -6.28 -7.93 -15.88
N CYS A 251 -5.67 -7.18 -14.96
CA CYS A 251 -5.85 -5.74 -14.85
C CYS A 251 -5.25 -5.01 -16.06
N ALA A 252 -4.11 -5.48 -16.59
CA ALA A 252 -3.49 -4.87 -17.76
C ALA A 252 -4.40 -4.97 -18.99
N ARG A 253 -5.04 -6.12 -19.22
CA ARG A 253 -5.97 -6.32 -20.34
C ARG A 253 -7.17 -5.37 -20.28
N LYS A 254 -7.74 -5.13 -19.10
CA LYS A 254 -8.86 -4.20 -18.93
C LYS A 254 -8.52 -2.76 -19.31
N LYS A 255 -7.25 -2.36 -19.16
CA LYS A 255 -6.81 -0.99 -19.43
C LYS A 255 -6.58 -0.70 -20.92
N TYR A 256 -6.40 -1.73 -21.75
CA TYR A 256 -6.09 -1.61 -23.18
C TYR A 256 -7.21 -2.13 -24.09
N GLN A 257 -8.43 -2.31 -23.55
CA GLN A 257 -9.66 -2.53 -24.31
C GLN A 257 -10.44 -1.23 -24.38
#